data_AF-A0A2G9MIV7-F1
#
_entry.id   AF-A0A2G9MIV7-F1
#
_cell.length_a   1.000
_cell.length_b   1.000
_cell.length_c   1.000
_cell.angle_alpha   90.00
_cell.angle_beta   90.00
_cell.angle_gamma   90.00
#
_symmetry.space_group_name_H-M   'P 1'
#
loop_
_entity.id
_entity.type
_entity.pdbx_description
1 polymer ?
#
loop_
_entity_poly.entity_id
_entity_poly.type
_entity_poly.pdbx_seq_one_letter_code
_entity_poly.pdbx_strand_id
1 'polypeptide(L)'
;MGRRNFEDVHKSGRRDSRRDSNSYSRNRRDIEMTKVICSSCGKECEVPFRPTSTKPVYCNDCFAKKNKGSSDKTSNRDFDIINEKLNKIMKALKIE
;
A
#
# COMPACT_ATOMS: atom_id res chain seq x y z
N MET A 1 -39.74 6.98 -19.15
CA MET A 1 -38.30 6.75 -19.41
C MET A 1 -37.51 7.91 -18.82
N GLY A 2 -37.13 7.81 -17.54
CA GLY A 2 -36.41 8.87 -16.82
C GLY A 2 -34.89 8.65 -16.88
N ARG A 3 -34.15 9.66 -17.34
CA ARG A 3 -32.69 9.67 -17.39
C ARG A 3 -32.15 9.78 -15.96
N ARG A 4 -31.31 8.84 -15.54
CA ARG A 4 -30.62 8.91 -14.23
C ARG A 4 -29.40 9.83 -14.37
N ASN A 5 -29.33 10.84 -13.51
CA ASN A 5 -28.19 11.74 -13.36
C ASN A 5 -26.96 10.97 -12.82
N PHE A 6 -25.78 11.38 -13.25
CA PHE A 6 -24.50 10.71 -13.02
C PHE A 6 -23.85 11.05 -11.64
N GLU A 7 -24.50 11.88 -10.81
CA GLU A 7 -23.90 12.44 -9.58
C GLU A 7 -24.29 11.73 -8.28
N ASP A 8 -24.86 10.52 -8.34
CA ASP A 8 -25.30 9.75 -7.14
C ASP A 8 -24.48 8.46 -6.91
N VAL A 9 -23.18 8.47 -7.20
CA VAL A 9 -22.32 7.27 -7.03
C VAL A 9 -21.67 7.17 -5.64
N HIS A 10 -21.83 8.15 -4.74
CA HIS A 10 -21.07 8.19 -3.48
C HIS A 10 -21.89 8.38 -2.20
N LYS A 11 -23.09 7.79 -2.09
CA LYS A 11 -23.68 7.57 -0.76
C LYS A 11 -24.72 6.46 -0.73
N SER A 12 -24.62 5.66 0.34
CA SER A 12 -25.60 4.69 0.85
C SER A 12 -25.52 3.24 0.33
N GLY A 13 -24.78 2.43 1.09
CA GLY A 13 -25.40 1.30 1.80
C GLY A 13 -25.20 -0.08 1.19
N ARG A 14 -24.33 -0.90 1.80
CA ARG A 14 -24.52 -2.37 1.91
C ARG A 14 -23.88 -2.93 3.19
N ARG A 15 -24.79 -3.44 4.06
CA ARG A 15 -24.63 -4.50 5.07
C ARG A 15 -23.93 -4.16 6.38
N ASP A 16 -24.75 -3.55 7.23
CA ASP A 16 -24.87 -3.96 8.62
C ASP A 16 -25.31 -5.44 8.69
N SER A 17 -24.35 -6.35 8.90
CA SER A 17 -24.54 -7.66 9.55
C SER A 17 -23.23 -8.46 9.54
N ARG A 18 -22.73 -8.74 10.75
CA ARG A 18 -21.59 -9.62 11.10
C ARG A 18 -20.20 -8.99 11.19
N ARG A 19 -20.08 -7.88 11.93
CA ARG A 19 -18.81 -7.55 12.62
C ARG A 19 -18.83 -8.06 14.06
N ASP A 20 -19.29 -9.29 14.23
CA ASP A 20 -19.26 -9.99 15.50
C ASP A 20 -18.60 -11.34 15.25
N SER A 21 -17.26 -11.31 15.19
CA SER A 21 -16.37 -12.47 15.30
C SER A 21 -14.94 -12.00 15.09
N ASN A 22 -14.37 -11.36 16.11
CA ASN A 22 -12.98 -11.64 16.42
C ASN A 22 -12.70 -11.50 17.92
N SER A 23 -13.63 -12.02 18.73
CA SER A 23 -13.35 -12.49 20.10
C SER A 23 -12.54 -13.79 20.07
N TYR A 24 -11.44 -13.74 19.32
CA TYR A 24 -10.35 -14.69 19.36
C TYR A 24 -9.09 -13.85 19.47
N SER A 25 -9.00 -13.13 20.58
CA SER A 25 -7.72 -12.90 21.25
C SER A 25 -7.17 -14.27 21.69
N ARG A 26 -6.98 -15.17 20.71
CA ARG A 26 -6.31 -16.45 20.85
C ARG A 26 -4.89 -16.06 21.13
N ASN A 27 -4.52 -16.13 22.40
CA ASN A 27 -3.15 -16.33 22.86
C ASN A 27 -2.13 -15.73 21.90
N ARG A 28 -1.73 -14.47 22.15
CA ARG A 28 -0.35 -14.08 21.82
C ARG A 28 0.50 -15.18 22.44
N ARG A 29 0.86 -16.18 21.65
CA ARG A 29 1.90 -17.12 22.02
C ARG A 29 3.07 -16.21 22.36
N ASP A 30 3.64 -16.36 23.53
CA ASP A 30 4.88 -15.67 23.86
C ASP A 30 5.92 -16.17 22.86
N ILE A 31 6.04 -15.46 21.75
CA ILE A 31 7.03 -15.74 20.73
C ILE A 31 8.30 -15.09 21.22
N GLU A 32 9.34 -15.90 21.42
CA GLU A 32 10.67 -15.40 21.73
C GLU A 32 11.18 -14.54 20.57
N MET A 33 11.36 -13.25 20.85
CA MET A 33 11.98 -12.32 19.91
C MET A 33 13.49 -12.50 19.96
N THR A 34 14.09 -12.83 18.82
CA THR A 34 15.55 -13.02 18.71
C THR A 34 16.18 -11.74 18.16
N LYS A 35 17.20 -11.22 18.85
CA LYS A 35 18.01 -10.09 18.38
C LYS A 35 18.97 -10.55 17.27
N VAL A 36 18.96 -9.83 16.16
CA VAL A 36 19.73 -10.15 14.94
C VAL A 36 20.20 -8.87 14.25
N ILE A 37 21.24 -8.97 13.44
CA ILE A 37 21.74 -7.88 12.60
C ILE A 37 21.16 -8.02 11.19
N CYS A 38 20.52 -6.97 10.68
CA CYS A 38 19.98 -6.95 9.32
C CYS A 38 21.11 -7.04 8.28
N SER A 39 21.08 -8.05 7.42
CA SER A 39 22.09 -8.27 6.37
C SER A 39 22.10 -7.18 5.28
N SER A 40 21.06 -6.33 5.22
CA SER A 40 20.97 -5.26 4.21
C SER A 40 21.42 -3.90 4.72
N CYS A 41 21.13 -3.55 5.98
CA CYS A 41 21.41 -2.21 6.53
C CYS A 41 22.30 -2.20 7.76
N GLY A 42 22.69 -3.37 8.29
CA GLY A 42 23.59 -3.51 9.44
C GLY A 42 22.98 -3.12 10.79
N LYS A 43 21.70 -2.74 10.83
CA LYS A 43 21.03 -2.36 12.09
C LYS A 43 20.58 -3.60 12.87
N GLU A 44 20.62 -3.50 14.20
CA GLU A 44 20.01 -4.47 15.09
C GLU A 44 18.48 -4.42 14.96
N CYS A 45 17.85 -5.60 14.91
CA CYS A 45 16.40 -5.75 14.88
C CYS A 45 15.99 -7.05 15.59
N GLU A 46 14.71 -7.14 15.94
CA GLU A 46 14.14 -8.31 16.60
C GLU A 46 13.22 -9.06 15.62
N VAL A 47 13.42 -10.38 15.54
CA VAL A 47 12.62 -11.25 14.65
C VAL A 47 11.93 -12.36 15.44
N PRO A 48 10.70 -12.75 15.06
CA PRO A 48 9.91 -13.78 15.75
C PRO A 48 10.29 -15.22 15.36
N PHE A 49 11.45 -15.41 14.72
CA PHE A 49 11.93 -16.69 14.23
C PHE A 49 13.41 -16.85 14.49
N ARG A 50 13.86 -18.09 14.64
CA ARG A 50 15.30 -18.38 14.76
C ARG A 50 15.95 -18.27 13.38
N PRO A 51 16.96 -17.40 13.18
CA PRO A 51 17.65 -17.30 11.91
C PRO A 51 18.40 -18.60 11.60
N THR A 52 18.40 -19.01 10.33
CA THR A 52 19.19 -20.15 9.86
C THR A 52 20.42 -19.62 9.12
N SER A 53 21.56 -20.31 9.22
CA SER A 53 22.83 -19.89 8.60
C SER A 53 22.78 -19.80 7.07
N THR A 54 21.75 -20.35 6.44
CA THR A 54 21.60 -20.41 4.98
C THR A 54 20.95 -19.17 4.36
N LYS A 55 20.18 -18.40 5.15
CA LYS A 55 19.33 -17.31 4.63
C LYS A 55 19.61 -15.99 5.36
N PRO A 56 19.77 -14.87 4.62
CA PRO A 56 19.99 -13.56 5.23
C PRO A 56 18.75 -13.08 5.97
N VAL A 57 18.97 -12.36 7.07
CA VAL A 57 17.90 -11.80 7.89
C VAL A 57 17.72 -10.33 7.55
N TYR A 58 16.48 -9.88 7.41
CA TYR A 58 16.17 -8.51 7.06
C TYR A 58 15.24 -7.88 8.10
N CYS A 59 15.48 -6.62 8.44
CA CYS A 59 14.53 -5.83 9.22
C CYS A 59 13.26 -5.56 8.41
N ASN A 60 12.19 -5.15 9.09
CA ASN A 60 10.87 -4.92 8.48
C ASN A 60 10.95 -3.96 7.28
N ASP A 61 11.72 -2.88 7.39
CA ASP A 61 11.88 -1.89 6.32
C ASP A 61 12.59 -2.46 5.10
N CYS A 62 13.68 -3.20 5.29
CA CYS A 62 14.43 -3.82 4.19
C CYS A 62 13.62 -4.93 3.54
N PHE A 63 12.86 -5.70 4.33
CA PHE A 63 11.95 -6.73 3.81
C PHE A 63 10.84 -6.09 2.97
N ALA A 64 10.20 -5.03 3.47
CA ALA A 64 9.18 -4.29 2.75
C ALA A 64 9.73 -3.66 1.45
N LYS A 65 10.95 -3.10 1.47
CA LYS A 65 11.60 -2.58 0.26
C LYS A 65 11.92 -3.67 -0.75
N LYS A 66 12.44 -4.82 -0.31
CA LYS A 66 12.76 -5.96 -1.19
C LYS A 66 11.51 -6.57 -1.84
N ASN A 67 10.39 -6.61 -1.11
CA ASN A 67 9.11 -7.13 -1.61
C ASN A 67 8.31 -6.10 -2.43
N LYS A 68 8.73 -4.83 -2.46
CA LYS A 68 8.19 -3.82 -3.39
C LYS A 68 8.76 -3.98 -4.80
N GLY A 69 8.88 -5.22 -5.29
CA GLY A 69 8.97 -5.47 -6.71
C GLY A 69 7.68 -4.98 -7.36
N SER A 70 7.77 -3.88 -8.11
CA SER A 70 6.75 -3.47 -9.09
C SER A 70 5.33 -3.30 -8.58
N SER A 71 5.14 -2.75 -7.37
CA SER A 71 3.97 -1.89 -7.17
C SER A 71 4.27 -0.57 -7.85
N ASP A 72 4.35 -0.63 -9.19
CA ASP A 72 4.35 0.52 -10.06
C ASP A 72 3.05 1.27 -9.74
N LYS A 73 3.14 2.18 -8.77
CA LYS A 73 2.25 3.32 -8.59
C LYS A 73 2.54 4.33 -9.72
N THR A 74 2.83 3.84 -10.93
CA THR A 74 2.82 4.59 -12.19
C THR A 74 1.37 4.75 -12.60
N SER A 75 0.62 5.40 -11.71
CA SER A 75 -0.72 5.91 -11.99
C SER A 75 -0.59 7.42 -11.85
N ASN A 76 -0.55 8.10 -13.01
CA ASN A 76 -0.81 9.53 -13.24
C ASN A 76 0.35 10.50 -13.49
N ARG A 77 1.64 10.12 -13.41
CA ARG A 77 2.69 11.10 -13.79
C ARG A 77 2.59 11.52 -15.26
N ASP A 78 2.27 10.57 -16.14
CA ASP A 78 2.13 10.86 -17.58
C ASP A 78 0.84 11.62 -17.91
N PHE A 79 -0.24 11.39 -17.15
CA PHE A 79 -1.52 12.09 -17.36
C PHE A 79 -1.43 13.57 -16.97
N ASP A 80 -0.76 13.87 -15.85
CA ASP A 80 -0.55 15.24 -15.40
C ASP A 80 0.29 16.05 -16.41
N ILE A 81 1.33 15.42 -16.99
CA ILE A 81 2.18 16.03 -18.02
C ILE A 81 1.40 16.29 -19.32
N ILE A 82 0.54 15.35 -19.73
CA ILE A 82 -0.31 15.53 -20.91
C ILE A 82 -1.28 16.69 -20.69
N ASN A 83 -1.93 16.76 -19.53
CA ASN A 83 -2.89 17.83 -19.23
C ASN A 83 -2.22 19.21 -19.16
N GLU A 84 -1.02 19.30 -18.60
CA GLU A 84 -0.26 20.55 -18.60
C GLU A 84 0.06 21.02 -20.03
N LYS A 85 0.45 20.09 -20.91
CA LYS A 85 0.70 20.39 -22.33
C LYS A 85 -0.57 20.82 -23.06
N LEU A 86 -1.69 20.16 -22.81
CA LEU A 86 -2.99 20.53 -23.39
C LEU A 86 -3.40 21.94 -22.95
N ASN A 87 -3.22 22.28 -21.66
CA ASN A 87 -3.51 23.61 -21.14
C ASN A 87 -2.65 24.69 -21.81
N LYS A 88 -1.37 24.42 -22.06
CA LYS A 88 -0.49 25.34 -22.81
C LYS A 88 -0.98 25.56 -24.24
N ILE A 89 -1.46 24.51 -24.91
CA ILE A 89 -2.01 24.60 -26.27
C ILE A 89 -3.32 25.38 -26.28
N MET A 90 -4.25 25.09 -25.37
CA MET A 90 -5.52 25.83 -25.24
C MET A 90 -5.27 27.34 -25.02
N LYS A 91 -4.33 27.67 -24.13
CA LYS A 91 -3.91 29.05 -23.88
C LYS A 91 -3.28 29.71 -25.10
N ALA A 92 -2.47 28.98 -25.86
CA ALA A 92 -1.82 29.50 -27.07
C ALA A 92 -2.82 29.72 -28.21
N LEU A 93 -3.85 28.87 -28.31
CA LEU A 93 -4.91 28.99 -29.31
C LEU A 93 -6.05 29.93 -28.88
N LYS A 94 -5.99 30.49 -27.65
CA LYS A 94 -7.03 31.33 -27.04
C LYS A 94 -8.42 30.68 -27.06
N ILE A 95 -8.43 29.36 -26.94
CA ILE A 95 -9.65 28.57 -26.79
C ILE A 95 -9.84 28.47 -25.28
N GLU A 96 -10.64 29.38 -24.71
CA GLU A 96 -11.15 29.27 -23.34
C GLU A 96 -12.57 28.71 -23.36
#